data_AF-A0A971NJD5-F1
#
_entry.id   AF-A0A971NJD5-F1
#
_cell.length_a   1.000
_cell.length_b   1.000
_cell.length_c   1.000
_cell.angle_alpha   90.00
_cell.angle_beta   90.00
_cell.angle_gamma   90.00
#
_symmetry.space_group_name_H-M   'P 1'
#
loop_
_entity.id
_entity.type
_entity.pdbx_description
1 polymer ?
#
loop_
_entity_poly.entity_id
_entity_poly.type
_entity_poly.pdbx_seq_one_letter_code
_entity_poly.pdbx_strand_id
1 'polypeptide(L)'
;MKPTGGGREISVYITGTDTVIFRHTNSSYNLAVRPVSTGGKAKTWFKGYSYYGDFEYYRYIDSRMTVINVVNIEDYVKGVVPYEMSSSWPIEALKAQAVCARTYYAR
;
A
#
# COMPACT_ATOMS: atom_id res chain seq x y z
N MET A 1 -12.84 -2.49 -2.48
CA MET A 1 -12.99 -3.56 -1.46
C MET A 1 -13.79 -3.02 -0.30
N LYS A 2 -14.66 -3.83 0.29
CA LYS A 2 -15.43 -3.43 1.49
C LYS A 2 -15.39 -4.58 2.51
N PRO A 3 -15.17 -4.28 3.80
CA PRO A 3 -15.37 -5.26 4.86
C PRO A 3 -16.86 -5.64 4.94
N THR A 4 -17.17 -6.93 5.04
CA THR A 4 -18.55 -7.43 5.13
C THR A 4 -18.74 -8.35 6.35
N GLY A 5 -19.92 -8.34 6.97
CA GLY A 5 -20.25 -9.21 8.11
C GLY A 5 -19.52 -8.93 9.43
N GLY A 6 -19.88 -9.70 10.48
CA GLY A 6 -19.34 -9.62 11.85
C GLY A 6 -18.06 -10.44 12.07
N GLY A 7 -17.14 -10.48 11.10
CA GLY A 7 -15.90 -11.27 11.16
C GLY A 7 -14.75 -10.68 10.34
N ARG A 8 -13.70 -11.46 10.07
CA ARG A 8 -12.52 -11.05 9.27
C ARG A 8 -12.77 -11.07 7.75
N GLU A 9 -14.02 -11.11 7.32
CA GLU A 9 -14.38 -11.22 5.90
C GLU A 9 -14.12 -9.92 5.13
N ILE A 10 -13.57 -10.08 3.92
CA ILE A 10 -13.30 -9.01 2.96
C ILE A 10 -13.92 -9.39 1.61
N SER A 11 -14.82 -8.54 1.11
CA SER A 11 -15.42 -8.70 -0.22
C SER A 11 -14.84 -7.66 -1.21
N VAL A 12 -14.52 -8.14 -2.42
CA VAL A 12 -14.03 -7.33 -3.55
C VAL A 12 -15.17 -7.14 -4.53
N TYR A 13 -15.38 -5.90 -4.96
CA TYR A 13 -16.49 -5.48 -5.80
C TYR A 13 -15.99 -4.86 -7.09
N ILE A 14 -16.78 -4.94 -8.14
CA ILE A 14 -16.58 -4.10 -9.34
C ILE A 14 -16.79 -2.65 -8.93
N THR A 15 -15.86 -1.77 -9.32
CA THR A 15 -15.95 -0.35 -8.99
C THR A 15 -17.26 0.25 -9.51
N GLY A 16 -18.00 0.92 -8.62
CA GLY A 16 -19.28 1.54 -8.96
C GLY A 16 -20.50 0.60 -8.91
N THR A 17 -20.32 -0.67 -8.55
CA THR A 17 -21.43 -1.62 -8.36
C THR A 17 -21.34 -2.34 -7.02
N ASP A 18 -22.39 -3.10 -6.67
CA ASP A 18 -22.39 -4.03 -5.55
C ASP A 18 -22.18 -5.49 -5.99
N THR A 19 -21.68 -5.70 -7.21
CA THR A 19 -21.32 -7.02 -7.73
C THR A 19 -20.02 -7.50 -7.09
N VAL A 20 -20.09 -8.58 -6.31
CA VAL A 20 -18.92 -9.22 -5.70
C VAL A 20 -18.20 -10.09 -6.73
N ILE A 21 -16.89 -9.88 -6.89
CA ILE A 21 -16.04 -10.68 -7.79
C ILE A 21 -15.13 -11.65 -7.03
N PHE A 22 -14.88 -11.38 -5.75
CA PHE A 22 -14.06 -12.22 -4.90
C PHE A 22 -14.42 -12.00 -3.43
N ARG A 23 -14.37 -13.06 -2.64
CA ARG A 23 -14.61 -13.00 -1.19
C ARG A 23 -13.53 -13.78 -0.45
N HIS A 24 -12.93 -13.12 0.52
CA HIS A 24 -11.94 -13.70 1.43
C HIS A 24 -12.56 -13.85 2.81
N THR A 25 -12.70 -15.09 3.29
CA THR A 25 -13.30 -15.42 4.61
C THR A 25 -12.32 -16.06 5.58
N ASN A 26 -11.10 -16.38 5.15
CA ASN A 26 -10.13 -17.09 5.98
C ASN A 26 -9.57 -16.17 7.07
N SER A 27 -9.61 -16.61 8.33
CA SER A 27 -9.12 -15.86 9.49
C SER A 27 -7.60 -15.95 9.67
N SER A 28 -6.93 -16.95 9.09
CA SER A 28 -5.51 -17.24 9.31
C SER A 28 -4.56 -16.40 8.44
N TYR A 29 -5.03 -15.91 7.30
CA TYR A 29 -4.22 -15.11 6.37
C TYR A 29 -4.95 -13.84 5.98
N ASN A 30 -4.18 -12.79 5.70
CA ASN A 30 -4.72 -11.54 5.19
C ASN A 30 -4.89 -11.63 3.67
N LEU A 31 -5.71 -10.74 3.11
CA LEU A 31 -5.87 -10.66 1.65
C LEU A 31 -4.78 -9.73 1.09
N ALA A 32 -3.90 -10.26 0.25
CA ALA A 32 -2.90 -9.46 -0.45
C ALA A 32 -3.22 -9.35 -1.94
N VAL A 33 -2.98 -8.17 -2.50
CA VAL A 33 -3.07 -7.87 -3.93
C VAL A 33 -1.73 -7.38 -4.42
N ARG A 34 -1.11 -8.18 -5.28
CA ARG A 34 0.09 -7.84 -6.02
C ARG A 34 -0.27 -7.46 -7.44
N PRO A 35 -0.14 -6.18 -7.83
CA PRO A 35 -0.39 -5.78 -9.21
C PRO A 35 0.71 -6.34 -10.11
N VAL A 36 0.34 -6.76 -11.32
CA VAL A 36 1.29 -7.20 -12.36
C VAL A 36 1.12 -6.28 -13.55
N SER A 37 2.24 -5.81 -14.11
CA SER A 37 2.27 -4.90 -15.26
C SER A 37 3.18 -5.48 -16.34
N THR A 38 2.76 -5.35 -17.60
CA THR A 38 3.52 -5.79 -18.78
C THR A 38 4.55 -4.75 -19.23
N GLY A 39 4.51 -3.52 -18.70
CA GLY A 39 5.27 -2.37 -19.20
C GLY A 39 5.93 -1.49 -18.13
N GLY A 40 6.67 -2.11 -17.19
CA GLY A 40 7.38 -1.41 -16.12
C GLY A 40 6.87 -1.77 -14.73
N LYS A 41 7.28 -1.01 -13.69
CA LYS A 41 6.83 -1.27 -12.32
C LYS A 41 5.32 -1.06 -12.20
N ALA A 42 4.63 -2.08 -11.70
CA ALA A 42 3.20 -2.04 -11.47
C ALA A 42 2.84 -1.01 -10.39
N LYS A 43 1.71 -0.33 -10.57
CA LYS A 43 1.18 0.67 -9.63
C LYS A 43 -0.21 0.25 -9.16
N THR A 44 -0.48 0.42 -7.89
CA THR A 44 -1.81 0.29 -7.29
C THR A 44 -2.42 1.66 -7.05
N TRP A 45 -3.74 1.73 -6.95
CA TRP A 45 -4.46 2.98 -6.66
C TRP A 45 -5.22 2.85 -5.35
N PHE A 46 -5.08 3.86 -4.49
CA PHE A 46 -5.83 3.95 -3.26
C PHE A 46 -6.17 5.42 -2.94
N LYS A 47 -7.45 5.70 -2.72
CA LYS A 47 -7.97 7.05 -2.40
C LYS A 47 -7.46 8.17 -3.33
N GLY A 48 -7.35 7.89 -4.63
CA GLY A 48 -6.91 8.87 -5.64
C GLY A 48 -5.39 9.00 -5.80
N TYR A 49 -4.60 8.31 -4.97
CA TYR A 49 -3.14 8.27 -5.09
C TYR A 49 -2.68 6.94 -5.68
N SER A 50 -1.58 6.98 -6.45
CA SER A 50 -0.93 5.79 -6.98
C SER A 50 0.27 5.41 -6.12
N TYR A 51 0.39 4.13 -5.77
CA TYR A 51 1.47 3.59 -4.96
C TYR A 51 2.23 2.50 -5.74
N TYR A 52 3.51 2.34 -5.42
CA TYR A 52 4.28 1.17 -5.83
C TYR A 52 4.09 0.04 -4.83
N GLY A 53 4.43 -1.18 -5.26
CA GLY A 53 4.36 -2.37 -4.41
C GLY A 53 2.94 -2.94 -4.30
N ASP A 54 2.77 -3.79 -3.30
CA ASP A 54 1.58 -4.59 -3.08
C ASP A 54 0.68 -3.92 -2.04
N PHE A 55 -0.58 -4.34 -1.99
CA PHE A 55 -1.48 -3.98 -0.90
C PHE A 55 -1.93 -5.20 -0.13
N GLU A 56 -1.79 -5.14 1.18
CA GLU A 56 -2.33 -6.11 2.10
C GLU A 56 -3.52 -5.50 2.84
N TYR A 57 -4.63 -6.23 2.86
CA TYR A 57 -5.87 -5.84 3.48
C TYR A 57 -6.06 -6.68 4.74
N TYR A 58 -6.03 -5.98 5.86
CA TYR A 58 -6.11 -6.55 7.20
C TYR A 58 -7.39 -6.09 7.88
N ARG A 59 -8.07 -7.00 8.56
CA ARG A 59 -9.23 -6.65 9.41
C ARG A 59 -9.16 -7.42 10.73
N TYR A 60 -9.08 -6.71 11.86
CA TYR A 60 -9.36 -7.31 13.18
C TYR A 60 -10.88 -7.55 13.31
N ILE A 61 -11.27 -8.52 14.14
CA ILE A 61 -12.68 -8.76 14.48
C ILE A 61 -13.28 -7.45 14.98
N ASP A 62 -14.46 -7.10 14.47
CA ASP A 62 -15.20 -5.86 14.79
C ASP A 62 -14.45 -4.53 14.56
N SER A 63 -13.39 -4.55 13.74
CA SER A 63 -12.62 -3.35 13.38
C SER A 63 -12.89 -2.87 11.95
N ARG A 64 -12.43 -1.65 11.68
CA ARG A 64 -12.31 -1.12 10.32
C ARG A 64 -11.22 -1.86 9.56
N MET A 65 -11.38 -1.92 8.24
CA MET A 65 -10.36 -2.47 7.34
C MET A 65 -9.12 -1.56 7.34
N THR A 66 -7.96 -2.15 7.61
CA THR A 66 -6.64 -1.53 7.45
C THR A 66 -6.06 -1.93 6.11
N VAL A 67 -5.50 -0.97 5.39
CA VAL A 67 -4.79 -1.20 4.12
C VAL A 67 -3.33 -0.90 4.35
N ILE A 68 -2.47 -1.87 4.09
CA ILE A 68 -1.03 -1.82 4.30
C ILE A 68 -0.37 -1.83 2.92
N ASN A 69 0.48 -0.84 2.64
CA ASN A 69 1.31 -0.85 1.44
C ASN A 69 2.60 -1.63 1.71
N VAL A 70 2.79 -2.74 0.99
CA VAL A 70 4.00 -3.55 1.06
C VAL A 70 4.90 -3.16 -0.10
N VAL A 71 5.94 -2.39 0.19
CA VAL A 71 6.78 -1.74 -0.83
C VAL A 71 8.25 -2.02 -0.55
N ASN A 72 9.06 -2.10 -1.61
CA ASN A 72 10.51 -2.20 -1.47
C ASN A 72 11.07 -0.90 -0.87
N ILE A 73 12.07 -1.02 0.02
CA ILE A 73 12.69 0.11 0.71
C ILE A 73 13.14 1.24 -0.24
N GLU A 74 13.70 0.91 -1.41
CA GLU A 74 14.16 1.94 -2.34
C GLU A 74 13.01 2.72 -2.97
N ASP A 75 11.86 2.07 -3.18
CA ASP A 75 10.66 2.73 -3.68
C ASP A 75 9.98 3.55 -2.57
N TYR A 76 10.06 3.12 -1.31
CA TYR A 76 9.64 3.90 -0.15
C TYR A 76 10.46 5.19 -0.02
N VAL A 77 11.80 5.10 -0.04
CA VAL A 77 12.67 6.28 0.07
C VAL A 77 12.42 7.26 -1.07
N LYS A 78 12.26 6.77 -2.30
CA LYS A 78 11.90 7.61 -3.46
C LYS A 78 10.54 8.27 -3.33
N GLY A 79 9.60 7.65 -2.61
CA GLY A 79 8.31 8.23 -2.29
C GLY A 79 8.40 9.30 -1.20
N VAL A 80 9.26 9.13 -0.20
CA VAL A 80 9.34 10.03 0.97
C VAL A 80 10.18 11.28 0.69
N VAL A 81 11.39 11.12 0.13
CA VAL A 81 12.36 12.21 0.01
C VAL A 81 11.81 13.44 -0.73
N PRO A 82 11.10 13.30 -1.88
CA PRO A 82 10.57 14.46 -2.60
C PRO A 82 9.42 15.19 -1.89
N TYR A 83 8.75 14.53 -0.94
CA TYR A 83 7.67 15.14 -0.15
C TYR A 83 8.20 15.87 1.09
N GLU A 84 9.34 15.44 1.62
CA GLU A 84 9.99 16.06 2.80
C GLU A 84 11.01 17.14 2.40
N MET A 85 11.61 17.04 1.22
CA MET A 85 12.64 17.95 0.72
C MET A 85 12.42 18.34 -0.73
N SER A 86 12.64 19.63 -1.03
CA SER A 86 12.60 20.11 -2.40
C SER A 86 13.80 19.59 -3.20
N SER A 87 13.58 19.29 -4.48
CA SER A 87 14.62 18.84 -5.41
C SER A 87 15.70 19.89 -5.70
N SER A 88 15.48 21.16 -5.31
CA SER A 88 16.46 22.25 -5.46
C SER A 88 17.50 22.31 -4.35
N TRP A 89 17.35 21.50 -3.30
CA TRP A 89 18.28 21.48 -2.17
C TRP A 89 19.64 20.87 -2.57
N PRO A 90 20.71 21.17 -1.82
CA PRO A 90 22.02 20.58 -2.06
C PRO A 90 21.95 19.05 -2.11
N ILE A 91 22.65 18.46 -3.08
CA ILE A 91 22.61 17.00 -3.30
C ILE A 91 23.03 16.20 -2.07
N GLU A 92 23.98 16.70 -1.28
CA GLU A 92 24.40 16.07 -0.03
C GLU A 92 23.29 16.08 1.03
N ALA A 93 22.44 17.10 1.05
CA ALA A 93 21.28 17.14 1.95
C ALA A 93 20.24 16.09 1.54
N LEU A 94 19.99 15.91 0.23
CA LEU A 94 19.10 14.87 -0.28
C LEU A 94 19.63 13.46 0.03
N LYS A 95 20.94 13.24 -0.07
CA LYS A 95 21.58 11.98 0.34
C LYS A 95 21.42 11.71 1.83
N ALA A 96 21.65 12.73 2.67
CA ALA A 96 21.49 12.59 4.12
C ALA A 96 20.05 12.19 4.49
N GLN A 97 19.05 12.82 3.87
CA GLN A 97 17.65 12.47 4.09
C GLN A 97 17.30 11.07 3.58
N ALA A 98 17.85 10.65 2.45
CA ALA A 98 17.67 9.27 1.97
C ALA A 98 18.19 8.24 2.99
N VAL A 99 19.32 8.53 3.65
CA VAL A 99 19.86 7.70 4.74
C VAL A 99 18.91 7.71 5.94
N CYS A 100 18.45 8.89 6.39
CA CYS A 100 17.50 9.02 7.50
C CYS A 100 16.20 8.23 7.24
N ALA A 101 15.61 8.36 6.04
CA ALA A 101 14.40 7.65 5.65
C ALA A 101 14.61 6.12 5.65
N ARG A 102 15.78 5.65 5.20
CA ARG A 102 16.13 4.22 5.23
C ARG A 102 16.30 3.71 6.66
N THR A 103 16.94 4.48 7.54
CA THR A 103 17.12 4.11 8.96
C THR A 103 15.78 4.07 9.69
N TYR A 104 14.86 4.99 9.38
CA TYR A 104 13.52 4.98 9.96
C TYR A 104 12.74 3.73 9.61
N TYR A 105 12.81 3.27 8.34
CA TYR A 105 12.16 2.03 7.92
C TYR A 105 12.76 0.77 8.56
N ALA A 106 14.07 0.77 8.80
CA ALA A 106 14.77 -0.38 9.36
C ALA A 106 14.59 -0.55 10.88
N ARG A 107 13.97 0.43 11.55
CA ARG A 107 13.65 0.42 12.98
C ARG A 107 12.21 -0.01 13.21
#